data_AF-A0A9P0PAW3-F1
#
_entry.id   AF-A0A9P0PAW3-F1
#
_cell.length_a   1.000
_cell.length_b   1.000
_cell.length_c   1.000
_cell.angle_alpha   90.00
_cell.angle_beta   90.00
_cell.angle_gamma   90.00
#
_symmetry.space_group_name_H-M   'P 1'
#
loop_
_entity.id
_entity.type
_entity.pdbx_description
1 polymer ?
#
loop_
_entity_poly.entity_id
_entity_poly.type
_entity_poly.pdbx_seq_one_letter_code
_entity_poly.pdbx_strand_id
1 'polypeptide(L)'
;MDPLRLASDMAYEPWSKSYFDTLQKVHQTHYEQFGTLRAKATIGGKVFDFKLDTLRDHSFGEFREWRTFKRYGCHWFTTADGDHFNISKICCPISFSRLTVGYVYSKKQRKLYPVTECDLELYQHGAFGNPPKDYAFTAKAGGETYAVQVNVKDTPQFFISKDWEAKILENLCTVTVNGVKGWGAAEWQYRNIQGKCIHY
;
A
#
# COMPACT_ATOMS: atom_id res chain seq x y z
N MET A 1 1.90 13.41 -4.42
CA MET A 1 0.45 13.19 -4.20
C MET A 1 -0.31 14.22 -5.03
N ASP A 2 -1.50 13.88 -5.55
CA ASP A 2 -2.35 14.86 -6.21
C ASP A 2 -2.95 15.85 -5.19
N PRO A 3 -2.84 17.17 -5.40
CA PRO A 3 -3.33 18.16 -4.44
C PRO A 3 -4.85 18.12 -4.22
N LEU A 4 -5.65 17.87 -5.27
CA LEU A 4 -7.11 17.85 -5.17
C LEU A 4 -7.57 16.59 -4.42
N ARG A 5 -6.93 15.44 -4.68
CA ARG A 5 -7.18 14.21 -3.93
C ARG A 5 -6.88 14.39 -2.45
N LEU A 6 -5.72 14.97 -2.11
CA LEU A 6 -5.35 15.27 -0.73
C LEU A 6 -6.37 16.19 -0.05
N ALA A 7 -6.77 17.28 -0.72
CA ALA A 7 -7.77 18.20 -0.18
C ALA A 7 -9.13 17.52 0.04
N SER A 8 -9.54 16.65 -0.89
CA SER A 8 -10.80 15.89 -0.79
C SER A 8 -10.78 14.88 0.35
N ASP A 9 -9.64 14.23 0.59
CA ASP A 9 -9.46 13.30 1.71
C ASP A 9 -9.44 14.05 3.05
N MET A 10 -8.80 15.22 3.09
CA MET A 10 -8.79 16.11 4.27
C MET A 10 -10.17 16.70 4.60
N ALA A 11 -11.06 16.83 3.61
CA ALA A 11 -12.41 17.38 3.81
C ALA A 11 -13.32 16.45 4.63
N TYR A 12 -12.95 15.18 4.82
CA TYR A 12 -13.67 14.26 5.71
C TYR A 12 -13.38 14.49 7.19
N GLU A 13 -12.32 15.25 7.53
CA GLU A 13 -11.87 15.43 8.90
C GLU A 13 -12.49 16.68 9.55
N PRO A 14 -12.75 16.67 10.87
CA PRO A 14 -13.19 17.85 11.60
C PRO A 14 -12.06 18.88 11.72
N TRP A 15 -12.20 20.01 11.04
CA TRP A 15 -11.17 21.04 11.04
C TRP A 15 -11.11 21.80 12.36
N SER A 16 -9.90 21.88 12.91
CA SER A 16 -9.60 22.62 14.12
C SER A 16 -8.12 23.01 14.13
N LYS A 17 -7.75 24.01 14.93
CA LYS A 17 -6.33 24.34 15.11
C LYS A 17 -5.51 23.13 15.57
N SER A 18 -6.04 22.35 16.52
CA SER A 18 -5.40 21.13 17.02
C SER A 18 -5.20 20.06 15.94
N TYR A 19 -6.13 19.94 14.99
CA TYR A 19 -6.00 19.04 13.86
C TYR A 19 -4.82 19.45 12.96
N PHE A 20 -4.74 20.72 12.57
CA PHE A 20 -3.63 21.21 11.75
C PHE A 20 -2.28 21.16 12.47
N ASP A 21 -2.25 21.49 13.77
CA ASP A 21 -1.06 21.32 14.61
C ASP A 21 -0.61 19.84 14.64
N THR A 22 -1.56 18.89 14.64
CA THR A 22 -1.28 17.45 14.58
C THR A 22 -0.73 17.05 13.22
N LEU A 23 -1.36 17.50 12.11
CA LEU A 23 -0.89 17.22 10.75
C LEU A 23 0.57 17.66 10.52
N GLN A 24 0.96 18.81 11.06
CA GLN A 24 2.34 19.30 10.97
C GLN A 24 3.32 18.39 11.72
N LYS A 25 2.96 17.94 12.93
CA LYS A 25 3.80 17.05 13.76
C LYS A 25 3.93 15.66 13.17
N VAL A 26 2.85 15.09 12.65
CA VAL A 26 2.83 13.72 12.12
C VAL A 26 3.24 13.65 10.65
N HIS A 27 3.91 14.70 10.16
CA HIS A 27 4.46 14.72 8.82
C HIS A 27 5.40 13.53 8.62
N GLN A 28 5.18 12.80 7.53
CA GLN A 28 6.00 11.66 7.13
C GLN A 28 6.40 11.83 5.67
N THR A 29 7.61 11.39 5.36
CA THR A 29 8.10 11.25 4.00
C THR A 29 8.11 9.77 3.64
N HIS A 30 7.62 9.47 2.45
CA HIS A 30 7.49 8.11 1.93
C HIS A 30 8.05 8.05 0.51
N TYR A 31 8.99 7.14 0.26
CA TYR A 31 9.66 6.96 -1.03
C TYR A 31 9.51 5.52 -1.51
N GLU A 32 8.95 5.37 -2.70
CA GLU A 32 8.70 4.07 -3.31
C GLU A 32 9.25 4.06 -4.73
N GLN A 33 10.17 3.14 -4.99
CA GLN A 33 10.89 3.06 -6.25
C GLN A 33 10.85 1.65 -6.80
N PHE A 34 10.23 1.50 -7.98
CA PHE A 34 10.30 0.27 -8.75
C PHE A 34 11.68 0.11 -9.40
N GLY A 35 12.12 -1.13 -9.51
CA GLY A 35 13.40 -1.48 -10.10
C GLY A 35 13.48 -2.96 -10.45
N THR A 36 14.64 -3.36 -10.97
CA THR A 36 14.95 -4.75 -11.29
C THR A 36 16.14 -5.20 -10.49
N LEU A 37 16.00 -6.33 -9.80
CA LEU A 37 17.10 -7.02 -9.14
C LEU A 37 17.57 -8.19 -10.00
N ARG A 38 18.87 -8.30 -10.21
CA ARG A 38 19.52 -9.53 -10.70
C ARG A 38 20.36 -10.05 -9.56
N ALA A 39 20.07 -11.27 -9.11
CA ALA A 39 20.72 -11.85 -7.95
C ALA A 39 20.95 -13.35 -8.13
N LYS A 40 21.84 -13.86 -7.29
CA LYS A 40 22.07 -15.30 -7.11
C LYS A 40 21.78 -15.65 -5.65
N ALA A 41 21.02 -16.72 -5.43
CA ALA A 41 20.88 -17.30 -4.09
C ALA A 41 21.43 -18.72 -4.09
N THR A 42 22.05 -19.11 -2.97
CA THR A 42 22.46 -20.50 -2.74
C THR A 42 21.55 -21.10 -1.67
N ILE A 43 20.80 -22.14 -2.04
CA ILE A 43 19.88 -22.83 -1.13
C ILE A 43 20.24 -24.30 -1.15
N GLY A 44 20.64 -24.86 0.01
CA GLY A 44 21.06 -26.25 0.12
C GLY A 44 22.23 -26.62 -0.81
N GLY A 45 23.18 -25.69 -1.01
CA GLY A 45 24.32 -25.88 -1.91
C GLY A 45 24.01 -25.74 -3.41
N LYS A 46 22.75 -25.60 -3.80
CA LYS A 46 22.35 -25.31 -5.19
C LYS A 46 22.27 -23.81 -5.43
N VAL A 47 22.88 -23.35 -6.52
CA VAL A 47 22.86 -21.95 -6.95
C VAL A 47 21.66 -21.69 -7.85
N PHE A 48 20.94 -20.62 -7.58
CA PHE A 48 19.80 -20.13 -8.35
C PHE A 48 20.09 -18.72 -8.82
N ASP A 49 20.14 -18.52 -10.14
CA ASP A 49 20.20 -17.22 -10.79
C ASP A 49 18.78 -16.73 -11.08
N PHE A 50 18.45 -15.50 -10.67
CA PHE A 50 17.14 -14.92 -10.96
C PHE A 50 17.17 -13.42 -11.22
N LYS A 51 16.18 -12.98 -12.00
CA LYS A 51 15.86 -11.58 -12.26
C LYS A 51 14.44 -11.33 -11.75
N LEU A 52 14.29 -10.35 -10.86
CA LEU A 52 13.01 -10.01 -10.24
C LEU A 52 12.70 -8.55 -10.48
N ASP A 53 11.41 -8.25 -10.66
CA ASP A 53 10.93 -6.90 -10.44
C ASP A 53 10.81 -6.67 -8.94
N THR A 54 11.22 -5.48 -8.52
CA THR A 54 11.38 -5.14 -7.11
C THR A 54 10.82 -3.76 -6.86
N LEU A 55 10.43 -3.55 -5.62
CA LEU A 55 10.08 -2.26 -5.06
C LEU A 55 11.02 -2.02 -3.89
N ARG A 56 11.59 -0.82 -3.82
CA ARG A 56 12.17 -0.29 -2.58
C ARG A 56 11.15 0.64 -1.96
N ASP A 57 10.72 0.33 -0.75
CA ASP A 57 9.92 1.20 0.09
C ASP A 57 10.75 1.78 1.25
N HIS A 58 10.58 3.06 1.54
CA HIS A 58 11.23 3.73 2.65
C HIS A 58 10.36 4.87 3.20
N SER A 59 9.91 4.72 4.44
CA SER A 59 9.20 5.77 5.18
C SER A 59 10.02 6.25 6.38
N PHE A 60 9.98 7.56 6.64
CA PHE A 60 10.52 8.16 7.87
C PHE A 60 9.76 9.43 8.25
N GLY A 61 9.87 9.80 9.52
CA GLY A 61 9.27 10.99 10.11
C GLY A 61 9.62 11.05 11.59
N GLU A 62 9.53 12.24 12.19
CA GLU A 62 9.82 12.43 13.62
C GLU A 62 8.86 11.62 14.50
N PHE A 63 7.58 11.62 14.14
CA PHE A 63 6.52 10.89 14.85
C PHE A 63 5.93 9.80 13.96
N ARG A 64 6.60 8.65 13.91
CA ARG A 64 6.12 7.43 13.22
C ARG A 64 5.86 6.31 14.21
N GLU A 65 4.59 6.06 14.49
CA GLU A 65 4.13 5.12 15.51
C GLU A 65 3.06 4.20 14.92
N TRP A 66 3.23 2.88 15.04
CA TRP A 66 2.31 1.91 14.41
C TRP A 66 0.90 1.96 15.00
N ARG A 67 0.76 2.36 16.27
CA ARG A 67 -0.55 2.52 16.94
C ARG A 67 -1.43 3.63 16.35
N THR A 68 -0.86 4.55 15.55
CA THR A 68 -1.63 5.63 14.91
C THR A 68 -2.46 5.12 13.74
N PHE A 69 -2.00 4.05 13.09
CA PHE A 69 -2.75 3.39 12.03
C PHE A 69 -3.87 2.56 12.65
N LYS A 70 -5.10 2.76 12.18
CA LYS A 70 -6.20 1.82 12.42
C LYS A 70 -6.07 0.62 11.48
N ARG A 71 -5.81 0.92 10.21
CA ARG A 71 -5.59 -0.05 9.12
C ARG A 71 -5.17 0.63 7.83
N TYR A 72 -4.57 -0.11 6.92
CA TYR A 72 -4.41 0.28 5.53
C TYR A 72 -4.42 -0.93 4.59
N GLY A 73 -4.59 -0.65 3.29
CA GLY A 73 -4.36 -1.58 2.20
C GLY A 73 -3.54 -0.88 1.13
N CYS A 74 -2.31 -1.33 0.93
CA CYS A 74 -1.34 -0.77 -0.01
C CYS A 74 -1.05 -1.79 -1.11
N HIS A 75 -1.02 -1.37 -2.37
CA HIS A 75 -0.81 -2.26 -3.50
C HIS A 75 0.36 -1.77 -4.33
N TRP A 76 1.29 -2.68 -4.63
CA TRP A 76 2.42 -2.44 -5.51
C TRP A 76 2.52 -3.54 -6.54
N PHE A 77 2.36 -3.21 -7.81
CA PHE A 77 2.40 -4.23 -8.86
C PHE A 77 2.91 -3.68 -10.19
N THR A 78 3.38 -4.61 -11.00
CA THR A 78 3.86 -4.39 -12.36
C THR A 78 2.97 -5.17 -13.32
N THR A 79 2.60 -4.56 -14.44
CA THR A 79 1.90 -5.23 -15.54
C THR A 79 2.88 -5.70 -16.62
N ALA A 80 2.46 -6.65 -17.43
CA ALA A 80 3.30 -7.27 -18.46
C ALA A 80 3.76 -6.30 -19.57
N ASP A 81 3.04 -5.20 -19.77
CA ASP A 81 3.42 -4.10 -20.66
C ASP A 81 4.40 -3.10 -20.01
N GLY A 82 4.72 -3.30 -18.73
CA GLY A 82 5.75 -2.58 -17.99
C GLY A 82 5.26 -1.35 -17.23
N ASP A 83 3.94 -1.12 -17.12
CA ASP A 83 3.39 -0.11 -16.23
C ASP A 83 3.58 -0.54 -14.76
N HIS A 84 3.77 0.43 -13.87
CA HIS A 84 3.91 0.19 -12.43
C HIS A 84 2.85 0.97 -11.67
N PHE A 85 2.30 0.34 -10.64
CA PHE A 85 1.20 0.89 -9.87
C PHE A 85 1.55 0.87 -8.40
N ASN A 86 1.41 2.02 -7.76
CA ASN A 86 1.26 2.16 -6.34
C ASN A 86 -0.14 2.70 -6.07
N ILE A 87 -0.98 1.95 -5.36
CA ILE A 87 -2.33 2.41 -5.01
C ILE A 87 -2.65 1.98 -3.58
N SER A 88 -2.90 2.96 -2.72
CA SER A 88 -3.01 2.73 -1.29
C SER A 88 -4.17 3.50 -0.68
N LYS A 89 -4.86 2.83 0.25
CA LYS A 89 -5.91 3.40 1.10
C LYS A 89 -5.51 3.26 2.55
N ILE A 90 -5.46 4.37 3.27
CA ILE A 90 -4.93 4.45 4.63
C ILE A 90 -5.99 5.03 5.56
N CYS A 91 -6.14 4.42 6.73
CA CYS A 91 -6.90 4.94 7.85
C CYS A 91 -5.96 5.14 9.04
N CYS A 92 -5.56 6.38 9.26
CA CYS A 92 -4.73 6.85 10.36
C CYS A 92 -5.51 7.95 11.09
N PRO A 93 -6.44 7.61 12.02
CA PRO A 93 -7.46 8.54 12.51
C PRO A 93 -6.95 9.82 13.18
N ILE A 94 -5.67 9.90 13.53
CA ILE A 94 -5.08 11.13 14.07
C ILE A 94 -4.82 12.19 12.98
N SER A 95 -4.77 11.78 11.72
CA SER A 95 -4.49 12.65 10.57
C SER A 95 -5.50 12.47 9.44
N PHE A 96 -5.82 11.24 9.06
CA PHE A 96 -6.78 10.95 8.01
C PHE A 96 -7.56 9.67 8.32
N SER A 97 -8.87 9.79 8.46
CA SER A 97 -9.79 8.65 8.50
C SER A 97 -9.84 7.92 7.15
N ARG A 98 -9.63 8.63 6.04
CA ARG A 98 -9.70 8.14 4.66
C ARG A 98 -8.66 8.86 3.80
N LEU A 99 -7.49 8.25 3.61
CA LEU A 99 -6.44 8.79 2.74
C LEU A 99 -6.20 7.87 1.54
N THR A 100 -6.18 8.45 0.35
CA THR A 100 -5.86 7.81 -0.93
C THR A 100 -4.51 8.33 -1.40
N VAL A 101 -3.53 7.44 -1.51
CA VAL A 101 -2.18 7.80 -2.00
C VAL A 101 -1.73 6.83 -3.06
N GLY A 102 -0.83 7.30 -3.92
CA GLY A 102 -0.25 6.45 -4.95
C GLY A 102 0.09 7.17 -6.24
N TYR A 103 0.58 6.40 -7.19
CA TYR A 103 0.91 6.83 -8.53
C TYR A 103 0.84 5.66 -9.51
N VAL A 104 0.72 5.99 -10.80
CA VAL A 104 0.89 5.06 -11.91
C VAL A 104 2.05 5.54 -12.77
N TYR A 105 3.03 4.67 -13.00
CA TYR A 105 4.04 4.87 -14.04
C TYR A 105 3.53 4.27 -15.35
N SER A 106 3.35 5.10 -16.36
CA SER A 106 3.10 4.61 -17.72
C SER A 106 4.42 4.38 -18.43
N LYS A 107 4.69 3.13 -18.83
CA LYS A 107 5.84 2.74 -19.65
C LYS A 107 5.78 3.36 -21.03
N LYS A 108 4.60 3.35 -21.66
CA LYS A 108 4.36 3.93 -22.99
C LYS A 108 4.71 5.43 -23.01
N GLN A 109 4.28 6.17 -22.00
CA GLN A 109 4.51 7.62 -21.92
C GLN A 109 5.80 7.98 -21.18
N ARG A 110 6.44 7.01 -20.54
CA ARG A 110 7.62 7.16 -19.68
C ARG A 110 7.43 8.22 -18.59
N LYS A 111 6.25 8.27 -17.99
CA LYS A 111 5.85 9.33 -17.05
C LYS A 111 5.07 8.77 -15.86
N LEU A 112 5.28 9.40 -14.71
CA LEU A 112 4.53 9.17 -13.48
C LEU A 112 3.30 10.08 -13.41
N TYR A 113 2.18 9.50 -13.02
CA TYR A 113 0.92 10.18 -12.79
C TYR A 113 0.44 9.92 -11.37
N PRO A 114 0.09 10.93 -10.57
CA PRO A 114 -0.49 10.68 -9.26
C PRO A 114 -1.88 10.06 -9.42
N VAL A 115 -2.26 9.21 -8.46
CA VAL A 115 -3.64 8.70 -8.37
C VAL A 115 -4.55 9.85 -7.93
N THR A 116 -5.62 10.07 -8.69
CA THR A 116 -6.60 11.16 -8.45
C THR A 116 -7.94 10.64 -7.95
N GLU A 117 -8.29 9.39 -8.24
CA GLU A 117 -9.52 8.73 -7.78
C GLU A 117 -9.22 7.25 -7.52
N CYS A 118 -9.89 6.67 -6.52
CA CYS A 118 -9.83 5.23 -6.25
C CYS A 118 -11.06 4.83 -5.44
N ASP A 119 -11.78 3.81 -5.91
CA ASP A 119 -13.00 3.27 -5.27
C ASP A 119 -12.73 2.10 -4.31
N LEU A 120 -11.45 1.76 -4.08
CA LEU A 120 -11.09 0.77 -3.06
C LEU A 120 -11.52 1.29 -1.68
N GLU A 121 -12.51 0.63 -1.08
CA GLU A 121 -13.02 1.00 0.24
C GLU A 121 -12.59 -0.01 1.29
N LEU A 122 -11.84 0.44 2.31
CA LEU A 122 -11.36 -0.41 3.41
C LEU A 122 -12.50 -1.02 4.26
N TYR A 123 -13.70 -0.44 4.25
CA TYR A 123 -14.84 -1.02 4.97
C TYR A 123 -15.53 -2.12 4.17
N GLN A 124 -15.44 -2.09 2.84
CA GLN A 124 -15.92 -3.17 1.97
C GLN A 124 -14.87 -4.29 1.88
N HIS A 125 -13.60 -3.89 1.79
CA HIS A 125 -12.47 -4.79 1.62
C HIS A 125 -11.66 -4.87 2.91
N GLY A 126 -11.53 -6.07 3.46
CA GLY A 126 -10.66 -6.29 4.62
C GLY A 126 -11.21 -5.70 5.92
N ALA A 127 -12.52 -5.53 6.03
CA ALA A 127 -13.14 -5.28 7.33
C ALA A 127 -12.80 -6.44 8.28
N PHE A 128 -12.56 -6.13 9.56
CA PHE A 128 -12.34 -7.12 10.63
C PHE A 128 -11.02 -7.91 10.60
N GLY A 129 -9.97 -7.40 9.94
CA GLY A 129 -8.63 -7.99 10.06
C GLY A 129 -8.34 -9.16 9.12
N ASN A 130 -9.23 -9.41 8.16
CA ASN A 130 -9.12 -10.48 7.16
C ASN A 130 -9.26 -9.86 5.75
N PRO A 131 -8.15 -9.60 5.04
CA PRO A 131 -8.21 -9.02 3.70
C PRO A 131 -8.77 -10.04 2.69
N PRO A 132 -9.46 -9.57 1.63
CA PRO A 132 -9.97 -10.43 0.58
C PRO A 132 -8.83 -11.07 -0.22
N LYS A 133 -9.10 -12.25 -0.78
CA LYS A 133 -8.15 -12.97 -1.65
C LYS A 133 -8.43 -12.79 -3.14
N ASP A 134 -9.66 -12.43 -3.48
CA ASP A 134 -10.11 -12.15 -4.85
C ASP A 134 -11.03 -10.94 -4.81
N TYR A 135 -10.61 -9.84 -5.41
CA TYR A 135 -11.32 -8.56 -5.36
C TYR A 135 -10.89 -7.66 -6.51
N ALA A 136 -11.68 -6.62 -6.74
CA ALA A 136 -11.40 -5.62 -7.77
C ALA A 136 -11.75 -4.23 -7.28
N PHE A 137 -11.08 -3.25 -7.87
CA PHE A 137 -11.32 -1.82 -7.65
C PHE A 137 -10.88 -1.04 -8.89
N THR A 138 -11.32 0.20 -9.00
CA THR A 138 -10.86 1.15 -10.00
C THR A 138 -9.98 2.22 -9.38
N ALA A 139 -9.03 2.70 -10.17
CA ALA A 139 -8.23 3.88 -9.86
C ALA A 139 -8.04 4.74 -11.10
N LYS A 140 -7.89 6.05 -10.91
CA LYS A 140 -7.66 7.00 -12.00
C LYS A 140 -6.33 7.70 -11.83
N ALA A 141 -5.57 7.79 -12.91
CA ALA A 141 -4.31 8.53 -12.98
C ALA A 141 -4.03 8.96 -14.43
N GLY A 142 -3.51 10.16 -14.63
CA GLY A 142 -3.10 10.62 -15.97
C GLY A 142 -4.26 10.76 -16.97
N GLY A 143 -5.50 10.90 -16.50
CA GLY A 143 -6.71 10.96 -17.32
C GLY A 143 -7.33 9.60 -17.65
N GLU A 144 -6.64 8.49 -17.31
CA GLU A 144 -7.07 7.13 -17.57
C GLU A 144 -7.67 6.47 -16.33
N THR A 145 -8.66 5.60 -16.54
CA THR A 145 -9.23 4.74 -15.49
C THR A 145 -8.70 3.31 -15.65
N TYR A 146 -8.22 2.75 -14.55
CA TYR A 146 -7.65 1.42 -14.45
C TYR A 146 -8.58 0.55 -13.60
N ALA A 147 -9.19 -0.48 -14.20
CA ALA A 147 -9.87 -1.53 -13.48
C ALA A 147 -8.84 -2.59 -13.08
N VAL A 148 -8.61 -2.72 -11.77
CA VAL A 148 -7.61 -3.60 -11.16
C VAL A 148 -8.32 -4.78 -10.54
N GLN A 149 -7.97 -5.99 -10.95
CA GLN A 149 -8.37 -7.24 -10.30
C GLN A 149 -7.16 -7.83 -9.59
N VAL A 150 -7.33 -8.24 -8.33
CA VAL A 150 -6.26 -8.79 -7.49
C VAL A 150 -6.63 -10.22 -7.10
N ASN A 151 -5.72 -11.15 -7.34
CA ASN A 151 -5.85 -12.54 -6.92
C ASN A 151 -4.62 -12.96 -6.10
N VAL A 152 -4.84 -13.20 -4.80
CA VAL A 152 -3.81 -13.53 -3.82
C VAL A 152 -3.36 -14.99 -3.98
N LYS A 153 -2.05 -15.20 -4.02
CA LYS A 153 -1.42 -16.52 -4.15
C LYS A 153 -0.87 -17.03 -2.82
N ASP A 154 -0.30 -16.14 -2.01
CA ASP A 154 0.22 -16.47 -0.69
C ASP A 154 0.11 -15.26 0.24
N THR A 155 0.07 -15.51 1.54
CA THR A 155 -0.10 -14.47 2.58
C THR A 155 0.82 -14.74 3.77
N PRO A 156 2.12 -14.43 3.66
CA PRO A 156 2.95 -14.25 4.84
C PRO A 156 2.30 -13.28 5.84
N GLN A 157 2.28 -13.66 7.11
CA GLN A 157 1.78 -12.82 8.20
C GLN A 157 2.92 -12.56 9.18
N PHE A 158 3.04 -11.31 9.62
CA PHE A 158 3.99 -10.93 10.66
C PHE A 158 3.47 -9.78 11.52
N PHE A 159 4.12 -9.58 12.65
CA PHE A 159 3.85 -8.47 13.55
C PHE A 159 5.05 -7.53 13.55
N ILE A 160 4.79 -6.22 13.51
CA ILE A 160 5.82 -5.17 13.62
C ILE A 160 5.66 -4.48 14.98
N SER A 161 6.77 -3.86 15.41
CA SER A 161 7.00 -3.13 16.67
C SER A 161 7.16 -3.98 17.93
N LYS A 162 7.63 -3.33 19.00
CA LYS A 162 8.08 -3.98 20.24
C LYS A 162 6.96 -4.80 20.87
N ASP A 163 5.75 -4.25 20.89
CA ASP A 163 4.59 -4.83 21.55
C ASP A 163 3.59 -5.40 20.53
N TRP A 164 4.05 -5.65 19.29
CA TRP A 164 3.30 -6.25 18.18
C TRP A 164 2.04 -5.46 17.79
N GLU A 165 2.09 -4.13 17.85
CA GLU A 165 0.91 -3.26 17.64
C GLU A 165 0.42 -3.21 16.19
N ALA A 166 1.24 -3.61 15.22
CA ALA A 166 0.83 -3.77 13.82
C ALA A 166 0.83 -5.25 13.43
N LYS A 167 -0.33 -5.75 13.00
CA LYS A 167 -0.46 -7.03 12.29
C LYS A 167 -0.43 -6.76 10.79
N ILE A 168 0.52 -7.37 10.09
CA ILE A 168 0.69 -7.23 8.65
C ILE A 168 0.36 -8.55 7.96
N LEU A 169 -0.42 -8.47 6.88
CA LEU A 169 -0.63 -9.55 5.92
C LEU A 169 -0.05 -9.10 4.57
N GLU A 170 1.06 -9.73 4.19
CA GLU A 170 1.77 -9.43 2.95
C GLU A 170 1.25 -10.34 1.85
N ASN A 171 0.24 -9.90 1.09
CA ASN A 171 -0.36 -10.73 0.06
C ASN A 171 0.49 -10.70 -1.21
N LEU A 172 1.15 -11.81 -1.52
CA LEU A 172 1.76 -12.01 -2.83
C LEU A 172 0.66 -12.30 -3.85
N CYS A 173 0.55 -11.49 -4.90
CA CYS A 173 -0.61 -11.53 -5.79
C CYS A 173 -0.26 -11.51 -7.28
N THR A 174 -1.14 -12.12 -8.06
CA THR A 174 -1.27 -11.81 -9.49
C THR A 174 -2.35 -10.76 -9.66
N VAL A 175 -2.18 -9.88 -10.64
CA VAL A 175 -3.16 -8.83 -10.93
C VAL A 175 -3.55 -8.83 -12.40
N THR A 176 -4.71 -8.27 -12.70
CA THR A 176 -5.12 -7.93 -14.08
C THR A 176 -5.56 -6.47 -14.09
N VAL A 177 -4.98 -5.65 -14.97
CA VAL A 177 -5.31 -4.24 -15.12
C VAL A 177 -5.83 -4.01 -16.53
N ASN A 178 -7.11 -3.65 -16.68
CA ASN A 178 -7.74 -3.46 -17.99
C ASN A 178 -7.48 -4.64 -18.96
N GLY A 179 -7.45 -5.88 -18.44
CA GLY A 179 -7.16 -7.11 -19.20
C GLY A 179 -5.66 -7.46 -19.32
N VAL A 180 -4.74 -6.59 -18.93
CA VAL A 180 -3.29 -6.84 -18.93
C VAL A 180 -2.87 -7.55 -17.65
N LYS A 181 -2.22 -8.71 -17.78
CA LYS A 181 -1.72 -9.48 -16.63
C LYS A 181 -0.57 -8.76 -15.93
N GLY A 182 -0.43 -8.97 -14.63
CA GLY A 182 0.64 -8.44 -13.81
C GLY A 182 0.90 -9.26 -12.54
N TRP A 183 1.89 -8.82 -11.77
CA TRP A 183 2.34 -9.45 -10.53
C TRP A 183 2.80 -8.39 -9.53
N GLY A 184 2.69 -8.69 -8.25
CA GLY A 184 3.11 -7.78 -7.19
C GLY A 184 2.70 -8.24 -5.81
N ALA A 185 2.52 -7.27 -4.93
CA ALA A 185 2.10 -7.47 -3.56
C ALA A 185 0.98 -6.50 -3.16
N ALA A 186 0.17 -6.93 -2.19
CA ALA A 186 -0.75 -6.07 -1.47
C ALA A 186 -0.53 -6.25 0.04
N GLU A 187 -0.06 -5.20 0.72
CA GLU A 187 0.13 -5.21 2.17
C GLU A 187 -1.15 -4.70 2.84
N TRP A 188 -1.70 -5.53 3.72
CA TRP A 188 -2.83 -5.15 4.57
C TRP A 188 -2.38 -5.08 6.02
N GLN A 189 -2.48 -3.89 6.60
CA GLN A 189 -2.17 -3.68 8.01
C GLN A 189 -3.43 -3.49 8.82
N TYR A 190 -3.39 -4.05 10.02
CA TYR A 190 -4.40 -3.86 11.04
C TYR A 190 -3.74 -3.53 12.37
N ARG A 191 -4.36 -2.60 13.11
CA ARG A 191 -3.98 -2.37 14.50
C ARG A 191 -4.25 -3.62 15.32
N ASN A 192 -3.21 -4.16 15.94
CA ASN A 192 -3.30 -5.26 16.88
C ASN A 192 -3.46 -4.71 18.30
N ILE A 193 -4.71 -4.65 18.77
CA ILE A 193 -5.05 -4.17 20.12
C ILE A 193 -4.70 -5.18 21.22
N GLN A 194 -4.53 -6.46 20.87
CA GLN A 194 -4.14 -7.50 21.83
C GLN A 194 -2.65 -7.41 22.19
N GLY A 195 -1.85 -6.82 21.31
CA GLY A 195 -0.40 -6.73 21.45
C GLY A 195 0.28 -8.10 21.42
N LYS A 196 1.46 -8.17 22.02
CA LYS A 196 2.26 -9.39 22.13
C LYS A 196 1.68 -10.32 23.20
N CYS A 197 0.96 -11.36 22.78
CA CYS A 197 0.60 -12.47 23.68
C CYS A 197 1.82 -13.37 23.91
N ILE A 198 2.43 -13.25 25.09
CA ILE A 198 3.45 -14.19 25.58
C ILE A 198 2.72 -15.18 26.47
N HIS A 199 2.45 -16.39 25.97
CA HIS A 199 2.08 -17.49 26.86
C HIS A 199 3.36 -17.93 27.57
N TYR A 200 3.42 -17.69 28.89
CA TYR A 200 4.44 -18.25 29.78
C TYR A 200 4.12 -19.72 30.10
#